data_AF-A0A4S1G0M6-F1
#
_entry.id   AF-A0A4S1G0M6-F1
#
_cell.length_a   1.000
_cell.length_b   1.000
_cell.length_c   1.000
_cell.angle_alpha   90.00
_cell.angle_beta   90.00
_cell.angle_gamma   90.00
#
_symmetry.space_group_name_H-M   'P 1'
#
loop_
_entity.id
_entity.type
_entity.pdbx_description
1 polymer ?
#
loop_
_entity_poly.entity_id
_entity_poly.type
_entity_poly.pdbx_seq_one_letter_code
_entity_poly.pdbx_strand_id
1 'polypeptide(L)'
;AGDPVLAAAGGTIRANMPALEWIAYLSTVGVYGDHGGAWVDESADCRPVSKRSVMRVAAEQEWLKLGQQTGTPVAILRLSGIYGPGRNALANLEDGTARRLVKAGQVFNRIHCDDIAG
;
A
#
# COMPACT_ATOMS: atom_id res chain seq x y z
N ALA A 1 -14.72 5.17 6.15
CA ALA A 1 -13.97 4.02 5.61
C ALA A 1 -13.87 4.22 4.10
N GLY A 2 -12.83 3.70 3.48
CA GLY A 2 -12.61 3.83 2.05
C GLY A 2 -11.62 4.93 1.65
N ASP A 3 -11.09 4.78 0.44
CA ASP A 3 -10.15 5.71 -0.16
C ASP A 3 -10.87 7.02 -0.53
N PRO A 4 -10.34 8.22 -0.18
CA PRO A 4 -10.97 9.49 -0.52
C PRO A 4 -11.24 9.67 -2.02
N VAL A 5 -10.41 9.09 -2.89
CA VAL A 5 -10.59 9.14 -4.35
C VAL A 5 -11.83 8.36 -4.77
N LEU A 6 -12.12 7.21 -4.15
CA LEU A 6 -13.35 6.46 -4.44
C LEU A 6 -14.61 7.24 -4.04
N ALA A 7 -14.56 7.94 -2.91
CA ALA A 7 -15.66 8.79 -2.48
C ALA A 7 -15.88 9.97 -3.43
N ALA A 8 -14.80 10.62 -3.87
CA ALA A 8 -14.87 11.81 -4.71
C ALA A 8 -15.14 11.50 -6.20
N ALA A 9 -14.56 10.42 -6.72
CA ALA A 9 -14.49 10.13 -8.16
C ALA A 9 -15.06 8.77 -8.56
N GLY A 10 -15.51 7.93 -7.61
CA GLY A 10 -16.01 6.59 -7.92
C GLY A 10 -17.20 6.58 -8.88
N GLY A 11 -18.10 7.58 -8.79
CA GLY A 11 -19.18 7.75 -9.75
C GLY A 11 -18.69 8.08 -11.16
N THR A 12 -17.71 9.00 -11.27
CA THR A 12 -17.07 9.36 -12.54
C THR A 12 -16.36 8.19 -13.18
N ILE A 13 -15.62 7.39 -12.40
CA ILE A 13 -14.94 6.20 -12.91
C ILE A 13 -15.95 5.20 -13.47
N ARG A 14 -17.09 4.99 -12.79
CA ARG A 14 -18.14 4.07 -13.26
C ARG A 14 -18.82 4.48 -14.55
N ALA A 15 -19.02 5.79 -14.76
CA ALA A 15 -19.93 6.27 -15.81
C ALA A 15 -19.23 7.05 -16.95
N ASN A 16 -18.09 7.67 -16.68
CA ASN A 16 -17.55 8.75 -17.51
C ASN A 16 -16.05 8.62 -17.82
N MET A 17 -15.48 7.41 -17.72
CA MET A 17 -14.07 7.15 -18.07
C MET A 17 -13.94 6.00 -19.08
N PRO A 18 -14.48 6.13 -20.31
CA PRO A 18 -14.49 5.06 -21.31
C PRO A 18 -13.10 4.67 -21.83
N ALA A 19 -12.09 5.52 -21.65
CA ALA A 19 -10.71 5.28 -22.04
C ALA A 19 -9.84 4.72 -20.90
N LEU A 20 -10.41 4.44 -19.72
CA LEU A 20 -9.65 3.92 -18.58
C LEU A 20 -9.33 2.44 -18.80
N GLU A 21 -8.06 2.14 -19.04
CA GLU A 21 -7.61 0.77 -19.35
C GLU A 21 -7.36 -0.10 -18.11
N TRP A 22 -6.89 0.49 -17.00
CA TRP A 22 -6.61 -0.23 -15.77
C TRP A 22 -6.43 0.74 -14.59
N ILE A 23 -6.45 0.21 -13.36
CA ILE A 23 -6.29 0.97 -12.12
C ILE A 23 -5.18 0.35 -11.27
N ALA A 24 -4.22 1.17 -10.84
CA ALA A 24 -3.29 0.83 -9.77
C ALA A 24 -3.81 1.37 -8.42
N TYR A 25 -3.89 0.51 -7.40
CA TYR A 25 -4.04 0.96 -6.03
C TYR A 25 -2.77 0.67 -5.22
N LEU A 26 -2.08 1.74 -4.80
CA LEU A 26 -0.89 1.64 -3.97
C LEU A 26 -1.27 1.39 -2.51
N SER A 27 -1.20 0.13 -2.12
CA SER A 27 -1.43 -0.35 -0.77
C SER A 27 -0.14 -0.46 0.04
N THR A 28 -0.12 -1.28 1.09
CA THR A 28 1.03 -1.49 1.95
C THR A 28 1.12 -2.91 2.47
N VAL A 29 2.33 -3.43 2.67
CA VAL A 29 2.56 -4.70 3.38
C VAL A 29 2.04 -4.70 4.83
N GLY A 30 1.76 -3.53 5.40
CA GLY A 30 1.16 -3.42 6.73
C GLY A 30 -0.26 -3.99 6.86
N VAL A 31 -0.89 -4.42 5.76
CA VAL A 31 -2.17 -5.15 5.78
C VAL A 31 -2.03 -6.59 6.26
N TYR A 32 -0.86 -7.21 6.08
CA TYR A 32 -0.60 -8.58 6.52
C TYR A 32 -0.56 -8.71 8.04
N GLY A 33 -0.12 -7.66 8.74
CA GLY A 33 0.06 -7.71 10.19
C GLY A 33 1.29 -8.51 10.60
N ASP A 34 1.24 -9.08 11.80
CA ASP A 34 2.33 -9.90 12.33
C ASP A 34 2.15 -11.38 11.95
N HIS A 35 3.15 -11.93 11.26
CA HIS A 35 3.26 -13.34 10.90
C HIS A 35 4.45 -14.02 11.60
N GLY A 36 4.95 -13.44 12.71
CA GLY A 36 6.01 -14.04 13.52
C GLY A 36 7.36 -14.14 12.81
N GLY A 37 7.60 -13.28 11.81
CA GLY A 37 8.80 -13.33 10.98
C GLY A 37 8.77 -14.37 9.86
N ALA A 38 7.64 -15.06 9.65
CA ALA A 38 7.47 -15.94 8.50
C ALA A 38 7.45 -15.16 7.17
N TRP A 39 7.81 -15.84 6.10
CA TRP A 39 7.60 -15.34 4.74
C TRP A 39 6.11 -15.23 4.44
N VAL A 40 5.73 -14.16 3.74
CA VAL A 40 4.36 -13.89 3.30
C VAL A 40 4.35 -13.58 1.81
N ASP A 41 3.27 -13.97 1.14
CA ASP A 41 2.98 -13.61 -0.25
C ASP A 41 1.58 -12.98 -0.35
N GLU A 42 1.09 -12.75 -1.56
CA GLU A 42 -0.22 -12.17 -1.84
C GLU A 42 -1.40 -13.00 -1.33
N SER A 43 -1.19 -14.32 -1.15
CA SER A 43 -2.22 -15.26 -0.66
C SER A 43 -2.35 -15.28 0.86
N ALA A 44 -1.38 -14.72 1.59
CA ALA A 44 -1.40 -14.69 3.05
C ALA A 44 -2.56 -13.86 3.62
N ASP A 45 -3.12 -14.33 4.74
CA ASP A 45 -4.17 -13.62 5.46
C ASP A 45 -3.76 -12.19 5.82
N CYS A 46 -4.66 -11.24 5.57
CA CYS A 46 -4.52 -9.88 6.06
C CYS A 46 -4.96 -9.80 7.54
N ARG A 47 -4.01 -9.56 8.45
CA ARG A 47 -4.25 -9.41 9.90
C ARG A 47 -3.91 -7.98 10.37
N PRO A 48 -4.55 -6.94 9.82
CA PRO A 48 -4.16 -5.55 10.09
C PRO A 48 -4.42 -5.17 11.55
N VAL A 49 -3.40 -4.65 12.23
CA VAL A 49 -3.52 -4.20 13.64
C VAL A 49 -3.81 -2.70 13.73
N SER A 50 -3.20 -1.89 12.87
CA SER A 50 -3.37 -0.44 12.93
C SER A 50 -4.68 0.00 12.26
N LYS A 51 -5.31 1.07 12.79
CA LYS A 51 -6.49 1.70 12.16
C LYS A 51 -6.25 2.01 10.68
N ARG A 52 -5.04 2.49 10.33
CA ARG A 52 -4.66 2.79 8.94
C ARG A 52 -4.61 1.53 8.08
N SER A 53 -4.04 0.43 8.58
CA SER A 53 -4.00 -0.85 7.85
C SER A 53 -5.39 -1.44 7.64
N VAL A 54 -6.29 -1.34 8.64
CA VAL A 54 -7.68 -1.78 8.51
C VAL A 54 -8.39 -0.97 7.42
N MET A 55 -8.23 0.36 7.42
CA MET A 55 -8.75 1.22 6.37
C MET A 55 -8.17 0.86 4.99
N ARG A 56 -6.92 0.42 4.95
CA ARG A 56 -6.27 0.02 3.71
C ARG A 56 -6.88 -1.26 3.13
N VAL A 57 -7.12 -2.27 3.96
CA VAL A 57 -7.83 -3.49 3.53
C VAL A 57 -9.22 -3.17 2.99
N ALA A 58 -9.96 -2.28 3.68
CA ALA A 58 -11.28 -1.85 3.19
C ALA A 58 -11.18 -1.18 1.81
N ALA A 59 -10.21 -0.28 1.62
CA ALA A 59 -9.99 0.38 0.33
C ALA A 59 -9.55 -0.61 -0.77
N GLU A 60 -8.70 -1.61 -0.48
CA GLU A 60 -8.36 -2.66 -1.45
C GLU A 60 -9.63 -3.35 -1.97
N GLN A 61 -10.54 -3.74 -1.07
CA GLN A 61 -11.79 -4.41 -1.42
C GLN A 61 -12.73 -3.51 -2.22
N GLU A 62 -12.82 -2.22 -1.87
CA GLU A 62 -13.66 -1.26 -2.60
C GLU A 62 -13.15 -1.01 -4.03
N TRP A 63 -11.83 -0.91 -4.23
CA TRP A 63 -11.23 -0.77 -5.56
C TRP A 63 -11.42 -2.03 -6.40
N LEU A 64 -11.20 -3.22 -5.83
CA LEU A 64 -11.46 -4.49 -6.52
C LEU A 64 -12.93 -4.61 -6.95
N LYS A 65 -13.85 -4.23 -6.05
CA LYS A 65 -15.29 -4.22 -6.35
C LYS A 65 -15.63 -3.22 -7.47
N LEU A 66 -15.03 -2.04 -7.48
CA LEU A 66 -15.20 -1.08 -8.56
C LEU A 66 -14.74 -1.65 -9.90
N GLY A 67 -13.56 -2.27 -9.94
CA GLY A 67 -13.03 -2.93 -11.14
C GLY A 67 -13.97 -4.01 -11.67
N GLN A 68 -14.47 -4.88 -10.80
CA GLN A 68 -15.47 -5.90 -11.16
C GLN A 68 -16.76 -5.29 -11.74
N GLN A 69 -17.24 -4.18 -11.17
CA GLN A 69 -18.46 -3.50 -11.63
C GLN A 69 -18.30 -2.82 -13.00
N THR A 70 -17.09 -2.37 -13.32
CA THR A 70 -16.79 -1.57 -14.51
C THR A 70 -16.15 -2.40 -15.63
N GLY A 71 -15.70 -3.62 -15.32
CA GLY A 71 -14.86 -4.40 -16.22
C GLY A 71 -13.43 -3.87 -16.33
N THR A 72 -13.04 -2.88 -15.52
CA THR A 72 -11.69 -2.32 -15.51
C THR A 72 -10.74 -3.19 -14.66
N PRO A 73 -9.62 -3.67 -15.21
CA PRO A 73 -8.57 -4.34 -14.45
C PRO A 73 -8.06 -3.49 -13.28
N VAL A 74 -7.87 -4.11 -12.12
CA VAL A 74 -7.35 -3.46 -10.90
C VAL A 74 -6.16 -4.25 -10.37
N ALA A 75 -5.04 -3.55 -10.18
CA ALA A 75 -3.84 -4.09 -9.52
C ALA A 75 -3.70 -3.48 -8.13
N ILE A 76 -3.60 -4.34 -7.11
CA ILE A 76 -3.30 -3.93 -5.73
C ILE A 76 -1.80 -4.11 -5.50
N LEU A 77 -1.08 -3.00 -5.31
CA LEU A 77 0.38 -3.01 -5.13
C LEU A 77 0.71 -2.76 -3.66
N ARG A 78 1.02 -3.81 -2.89
CA ARG A 78 1.31 -3.72 -1.45
C ARG A 78 2.76 -3.29 -1.21
N LEU A 79 3.00 -1.98 -1.17
CA LEU A 79 4.34 -1.41 -1.05
C LEU A 79 4.94 -1.57 0.36
N SER A 80 6.23 -1.85 0.42
CA SER A 80 7.01 -1.91 1.67
C SER A 80 7.56 -0.52 2.05
N GLY A 81 8.52 -0.45 2.97
CA GLY A 81 9.10 0.82 3.41
C GLY A 81 9.90 1.51 2.31
N ILE A 82 9.24 2.43 1.59
CA ILE A 82 9.83 3.18 0.46
C ILE A 82 11.02 4.03 0.92
N TYR A 83 12.13 3.94 0.18
CA TYR A 83 13.32 4.78 0.33
C TYR A 83 13.82 5.32 -1.02
N GLY A 84 14.65 6.35 -0.98
CA GLY A 84 15.24 6.95 -2.18
C GLY A 84 15.98 8.26 -1.89
N PRO A 85 16.31 9.04 -2.93
CA PRO A 85 16.90 10.36 -2.79
C PRO A 85 16.10 11.25 -1.82
N GLY A 86 16.78 11.84 -0.83
CA GLY A 86 16.14 12.67 0.21
C GLY A 86 15.26 11.93 1.23
N ARG A 87 15.04 10.61 1.07
CA ARG A 87 14.21 9.79 1.97
C ARG A 87 14.95 8.54 2.39
N ASN A 88 15.93 8.69 3.28
CA ASN A 88 16.75 7.60 3.78
C ASN A 88 17.27 7.86 5.21
N ALA A 89 17.94 6.86 5.80
CA ALA A 89 18.38 6.92 7.19
C ALA A 89 19.54 7.92 7.41
N LEU A 90 20.35 8.19 6.39
CA LEU A 90 21.45 9.17 6.48
C LEU A 90 20.89 10.59 6.48
N ALA A 91 19.92 10.88 5.61
CA ALA A 91 19.20 12.17 5.64
C ALA A 91 18.54 12.40 7.01
N ASN A 92 17.87 11.38 7.56
CA ASN A 92 17.29 11.50 8.91
C ASN A 92 18.36 11.74 10.00
N LEU A 93 19.57 11.22 9.82
CA LEU A 93 20.67 11.41 10.76
C LEU A 93 21.19 12.85 10.70
N GLU A 94 21.40 13.37 9.48
CA GLU A 94 21.77 14.77 9.23
C GLU A 94 20.73 15.73 9.83
N ASP A 95 19.44 15.41 9.70
CA ASP A 95 18.33 16.19 10.24
C ASP A 95 18.10 16.00 11.76
N GLY A 96 18.86 15.12 12.42
CA GLY A 96 18.70 14.81 13.84
C GLY A 96 17.37 14.10 14.20
N THR A 97 16.67 13.53 13.21
CA THR A 97 15.39 12.84 13.39
C THR A 97 15.50 11.31 13.35
N ALA A 98 16.72 10.79 13.13
CA ALA A 98 17.00 9.36 13.07
C ALA A 98 16.53 8.63 14.34
N ARG A 99 15.88 7.49 14.14
CA ARG A 99 15.42 6.60 15.21
C ARG A 99 16.01 5.22 15.03
N ARG A 100 16.62 4.69 16.09
CA ARG A 100 17.09 3.31 16.14
C ARG A 100 16.10 2.46 16.93
N LEU A 101 15.46 1.50 16.27
CA LEU A 101 14.64 0.49 16.93
C LEU A 101 15.51 -0.71 17.28
N VAL A 102 15.59 -1.06 18.57
CA VAL A 102 16.29 -2.28 19.03
C VAL A 102 15.22 -3.27 19.51
N LYS A 103 14.88 -4.23 18.65
CA LYS A 103 13.95 -5.32 18.94
C LYS A 103 14.51 -6.61 18.33
N ALA A 104 14.75 -7.62 19.17
CA ALA A 104 15.35 -8.88 18.74
C ALA A 104 14.52 -9.55 17.63
N GLY A 105 15.17 -10.02 16.57
CA GLY A 105 14.54 -10.68 15.43
C GLY A 105 13.68 -9.76 14.54
N GLN A 106 13.60 -8.46 14.83
CA GLN A 106 12.81 -7.54 14.01
C GLN A 106 13.53 -7.25 12.67
N VAL A 107 12.81 -7.49 11.58
CA VAL A 107 13.21 -7.10 10.22
C VAL A 107 12.18 -6.16 9.60
N PHE A 108 12.59 -5.42 8.57
CA PHE A 108 11.70 -4.58 7.77
C PHE A 108 12.03 -4.76 6.28
N ASN A 109 11.00 -4.94 5.46
CA ASN A 109 11.13 -4.90 4.01
C ASN A 109 11.19 -3.44 3.53
N ARG A 110 12.03 -3.17 2.54
CA ARG A 110 12.18 -1.87 1.90
C ARG A 110 12.17 -2.01 0.39
N ILE A 111 11.78 -0.94 -0.31
CA ILE A 111 11.73 -0.88 -1.77
C ILE A 111 12.20 0.51 -2.21
N HIS A 112 13.07 0.58 -3.23
CA HIS A 112 13.52 1.87 -3.74
C HIS A 112 12.38 2.55 -4.51
N CYS A 113 12.29 3.88 -4.50
CA CYS A 113 11.26 4.59 -5.24
C CYS A 113 11.33 4.31 -6.75
N ASP A 114 12.54 4.21 -7.28
CA ASP A 114 12.74 3.97 -8.71
C ASP A 114 12.29 2.57 -9.12
N ASP A 115 12.47 1.55 -8.25
CA ASP A 115 11.96 0.19 -8.51
C ASP A 115 10.42 0.13 -8.57
N ILE A 116 9.73 1.09 -7.93
CA ILE A 116 8.27 1.20 -7.99
C ILE A 116 7.84 1.91 -9.28
N ALA A 117 8.62 2.91 -9.71
CA ALA A 117 8.32 3.72 -10.88
C ALA A 117 8.59 2.97 -12.20
N GLY A 118 9.56 2.06 -12.20
CA GLY A 118 10.00 1.32 -13.40
C GLY A 118 11.13 2.02 -14.13
#